data_AF-A0A800EVC5-F1
#
_entry.id   AF-A0A800EVC5-F1
#
_cell.length_a   1.000
_cell.length_b   1.000
_cell.length_c   1.000
_cell.angle_alpha   90.00
_cell.angle_beta   90.00
_cell.angle_gamma   90.00
#
_symmetry.space_group_name_H-M   'P 1'
#
loop_
_entity.id
_entity.type
_entity.pdbx_description
1 polymer ?
#
loop_
_entity_poly.entity_id
_entity_poly.type
_entity_poly.pdbx_seq_one_letter_code
_entity_poly.pdbx_strand_id
1 'polypeptide(L)'
;VARGYSADPKHLVELIKGGIQHQGFSLIDVFSPCVTFNHDNDFAFFKPRIKKLEDEGHDTQDWKAACEKAMAWGDEIYIGLFITNDRPSLDSMEMVLQDGPPLARRELGLSKEQGKKLIGRMM
;
A
#
# COMPACT_ATOMS: atom_id res chain seq x y z
N VAL A 1 5.53 2.76 -0.72
CA VAL A 1 5.20 2.58 -2.16
C VAL A 1 6.16 1.56 -2.75
N ALA A 2 5.62 0.55 -3.42
CA ALA A 2 6.38 -0.53 -4.03
C ALA A 2 5.83 -0.86 -5.42
N ARG A 3 6.62 -1.59 -6.20
CA ARG A 3 6.18 -2.17 -7.47
C ARG A 3 6.60 -3.64 -7.54
N GLY A 4 5.72 -4.52 -8.03
CA GLY A 4 5.99 -5.94 -8.20
C GLY A 4 5.68 -6.44 -9.60
N TYR A 5 5.95 -7.74 -9.80
CA TYR A 5 5.69 -8.42 -11.07
C TYR A 5 5.03 -9.78 -10.81
N SER A 6 3.91 -10.04 -11.47
CA SER A 6 3.11 -11.25 -11.21
C SER A 6 3.82 -12.56 -11.57
N ALA A 7 4.81 -12.51 -12.48
CA ALA A 7 5.61 -13.68 -12.84
C ALA A 7 6.83 -13.93 -11.92
N ASP A 8 7.05 -13.08 -10.90
CA ASP A 8 7.95 -13.35 -9.76
C ASP A 8 7.14 -13.40 -8.45
N PRO A 9 6.42 -14.52 -8.20
CA PRO A 9 5.49 -14.62 -7.08
C PRO A 9 6.18 -14.54 -5.72
N LYS A 10 7.44 -14.98 -5.61
CA LYS A 10 8.18 -14.93 -4.33
C LYS A 10 8.47 -13.48 -3.93
N HIS A 11 8.97 -12.68 -4.87
CA HIS A 11 9.21 -11.26 -4.62
C HIS A 11 7.91 -10.50 -4.35
N LEU A 12 6.87 -10.75 -5.14
CA LEU A 12 5.57 -10.10 -4.96
C LEU A 12 4.93 -10.41 -3.60
N VAL A 13 5.04 -11.65 -3.11
CA VAL A 13 4.56 -12.02 -1.76
C VAL A 13 5.26 -11.20 -0.68
N GLU A 14 6.58 -11.02 -0.75
CA GLU A 14 7.30 -10.24 0.25
C GLU A 14 6.90 -8.75 0.22
N LEU A 15 6.68 -8.17 -0.96
CA LEU A 15 6.17 -6.80 -1.09
C LEU A 15 4.76 -6.66 -0.49
N ILE A 16 3.86 -7.62 -0.75
CA ILE A 16 2.51 -7.62 -0.20
C ILE A 16 2.54 -7.76 1.33
N LYS A 17 3.34 -8.68 1.87
CA LYS A 17 3.53 -8.83 3.32
C LYS A 17 4.01 -7.53 3.96
N GLY A 18 5.03 -6.90 3.37
CA GLY A 18 5.52 -5.60 3.82
C GLY A 18 4.45 -4.52 3.76
N GLY A 19 3.64 -4.47 2.70
CA GLY A 19 2.54 -3.53 2.55
C GLY A 19 1.42 -3.71 3.58
N ILE A 20 1.11 -4.94 3.96
CA ILE A 20 0.12 -5.25 5.02
C ILE A 20 0.65 -4.86 6.41
N GLN A 21 1.95 -5.08 6.66
CA GLN A 21 2.57 -4.79 7.96
C GLN A 21 2.83 -3.29 8.17
N HIS A 22 2.94 -2.52 7.09
CA HIS A 22 3.17 -1.08 7.13
C HIS A 22 2.02 -0.35 7.86
N GLN A 23 2.37 0.44 8.87
CA GLN A 23 1.42 1.23 9.68
C GLN A 23 1.06 2.54 8.96
N GLY A 24 0.33 2.43 7.85
CA GLY A 24 -0.02 3.57 7.02
C GLY A 24 -0.60 3.14 5.67
N PHE A 25 -0.72 4.09 4.76
CA PHE A 25 -1.16 3.78 3.40
C PHE A 25 -0.04 3.14 2.59
N SER A 26 -0.25 1.90 2.14
CA SER A 26 0.67 1.19 1.25
C SER A 26 0.09 1.08 -0.16
N LEU A 27 0.92 1.42 -1.16
CA LEU A 27 0.63 1.23 -2.58
C LEU A 27 1.61 0.22 -3.16
N ILE A 28 1.09 -0.82 -3.80
CA ILE A 28 1.85 -1.82 -4.55
C ILE A 28 1.32 -1.86 -5.98
N ASP A 29 2.07 -1.28 -6.91
CA ASP A 29 1.80 -1.38 -8.34
C ASP A 29 2.29 -2.74 -8.86
N VAL A 30 1.50 -3.49 -9.63
CA VAL A 30 1.86 -4.85 -10.05
C VAL A 30 1.76 -4.97 -11.56
N PHE A 31 2.89 -5.18 -12.22
CA PHE A 31 2.88 -5.57 -13.62
C PHE A 31 2.32 -6.98 -13.75
N SER A 32 1.19 -7.10 -14.46
CA SER A 32 0.53 -8.36 -14.74
C SER A 32 0.22 -8.46 -16.22
N PRO A 33 1.02 -9.21 -17.01
CA PRO A 33 0.80 -9.38 -18.43
C PRO A 33 -0.60 -9.93 -18.74
N CYS A 34 -1.36 -9.24 -19.59
CA CYS A 34 -2.65 -9.70 -20.09
C CYS A 34 -2.47 -10.47 -21.39
N VAL A 35 -2.38 -11.80 -21.28
CA VAL A 35 -2.07 -12.70 -22.41
C VAL A 35 -3.05 -12.62 -23.58
N THR A 36 -4.28 -12.15 -23.35
CA THR A 36 -5.34 -12.12 -24.35
C THR A 36 -5.34 -10.86 -25.21
N PHE A 37 -5.02 -9.70 -24.62
CA PHE A 37 -5.27 -8.40 -25.27
C PHE A 37 -4.05 -7.49 -25.39
N ASN A 38 -3.03 -7.67 -24.55
CA ASN A 38 -1.83 -6.83 -24.58
C ASN A 38 -0.60 -7.70 -24.88
N HIS A 39 -0.24 -7.74 -26.16
CA HIS A 39 0.90 -8.52 -26.65
C HIS A 39 2.21 -7.74 -26.65
N ASP A 40 2.18 -6.42 -26.42
CA ASP A 40 3.38 -5.58 -26.37
C ASP A 40 4.04 -5.64 -24.99
N ASN A 41 3.24 -5.58 -23.92
CA ASN A 41 3.71 -5.62 -22.53
C ASN A 41 3.57 -7.05 -21.96
N ASP A 42 4.18 -8.01 -22.65
CA ASP A 42 4.11 -9.43 -22.32
C ASP A 42 5.28 -9.89 -21.40
N PHE A 43 5.42 -11.21 -21.21
CA PHE A 43 6.51 -11.75 -20.41
C PHE A 43 7.90 -11.53 -21.04
N ALA A 44 8.00 -11.55 -22.38
CA ALA A 44 9.26 -11.34 -23.09
C ALA A 44 9.70 -9.87 -23.03
N PHE A 45 8.74 -8.94 -22.96
CA PHE A 45 9.00 -7.53 -22.69
C PHE A 45 9.56 -7.35 -21.27
N PHE A 46 8.83 -7.79 -20.23
CA PHE A 46 9.18 -7.49 -18.85
C PHE A 46 10.41 -8.25 -18.31
N LYS A 47 10.52 -9.56 -18.56
CA LYS A 47 11.58 -10.40 -17.94
C LYS A 47 13.01 -9.87 -18.09
N PRO A 48 13.48 -9.42 -19.27
CA PRO A 48 14.84 -8.90 -19.42
C PRO A 48 15.02 -7.48 -18.86
N ARG A 49 13.93 -6.71 -18.71
CA ARG A 49 13.96 -5.29 -18.34
C ARG A 49 13.84 -5.06 -16.83
N ILE A 50 13.22 -6.00 -16.13
CA ILE A 50 12.97 -5.87 -14.70
C ILE A 50 14.28 -5.94 -13.91
N LYS A 51 14.46 -4.97 -13.02
CA LYS A 51 15.56 -4.91 -12.05
C LYS A 51 15.01 -4.73 -10.64
N LYS A 52 15.54 -5.46 -9.67
CA LYS A 52 15.11 -5.39 -8.28
C LYS A 52 15.90 -4.30 -7.55
N LEU A 53 15.20 -3.37 -6.92
CA LEU A 53 15.82 -2.31 -6.13
C LEU A 53 16.64 -2.84 -4.95
N GLU A 54 16.26 -4.01 -4.42
CA GLU A 54 16.97 -4.67 -3.33
C GLU A 54 18.39 -5.10 -3.73
N ASP A 55 18.59 -5.47 -5.00
CA ASP A 55 19.91 -5.88 -5.53
C ASP A 55 20.80 -4.66 -5.85
N GLU A 56 20.20 -3.48 -6.01
CA GLU A 56 20.86 -2.21 -6.37
C GLU A 56 21.24 -1.36 -5.13
N GLY A 57 21.00 -1.86 -3.92
CA GLY A 57 21.29 -1.12 -2.68
C GLY A 57 20.48 0.18 -2.53
N HIS A 58 19.25 0.21 -3.05
CA HIS A 58 18.40 1.40 -3.04
C HIS A 58 18.06 1.89 -1.63
N ASP A 59 18.23 3.18 -1.37
CA ASP A 59 17.79 3.81 -0.12
C ASP A 59 16.29 4.15 -0.18
N THR A 60 15.52 3.45 0.64
CA THR A 60 14.06 3.61 0.74
C THR A 60 13.62 4.87 1.48
N GLN A 61 14.55 5.66 2.01
CA GLN A 61 14.29 6.97 2.63
C GLN A 61 14.53 8.14 1.66
N ASP A 62 15.21 7.92 0.53
CA ASP A 62 15.45 8.97 -0.48
C ASP A 62 14.26 9.09 -1.45
N TRP A 63 13.41 10.08 -1.20
CA TRP A 63 12.26 10.39 -2.05
C TRP A 63 12.64 10.72 -3.50
N LYS A 64 13.76 11.43 -3.71
CA LYS A 64 14.17 11.84 -5.05
C LYS A 64 14.63 10.63 -5.85
N ALA A 65 15.52 9.82 -5.28
CA ALA A 65 15.98 8.59 -5.92
C ALA A 65 14.82 7.61 -6.18
N ALA A 66 13.87 7.51 -5.24
CA ALA A 66 12.66 6.71 -5.42
C ALA A 66 11.84 7.18 -6.63
N CYS A 67 11.61 8.48 -6.79
CA CYS A 67 10.89 9.03 -7.93
C CYS A 67 11.63 8.80 -9.26
N GLU A 68 12.95 9.04 -9.31
CA GLU A 68 13.77 8.83 -10.52
C GLU A 68 13.71 7.37 -10.97
N LYS A 69 13.90 6.42 -10.05
CA LYS A 69 13.81 4.98 -10.37
C LYS A 69 12.39 4.55 -10.74
N ALA A 70 11.35 5.16 -10.16
CA ALA A 70 9.96 4.81 -10.45
C ALA A 70 9.54 5.21 -11.88
N MET A 71 10.17 6.27 -12.41
CA MET A 71 9.98 6.80 -13.75
C MET A 71 10.84 6.11 -14.82
N ALA A 72 11.84 5.32 -14.43
CA ALA A 72 12.66 4.57 -15.37
C ALA A 72 11.79 3.58 -16.17
N TRP A 73 11.88 3.70 -17.50
CA TRP A 73 11.14 2.89 -18.46
C TRP A 73 11.94 2.74 -19.74
N GLY A 74 11.81 1.60 -20.42
CA GLY A 74 12.58 1.28 -21.62
C GLY A 74 13.42 0.04 -21.38
N ASP A 75 14.74 0.18 -21.33
CA ASP A 75 15.65 -0.96 -21.16
C ASP A 75 15.68 -1.48 -19.72
N GLU A 76 15.46 -0.60 -18.74
CA GLU A 76 15.39 -0.96 -17.32
C GLU A 76 14.09 -0.47 -16.70
N ILE A 77 13.44 -1.37 -15.97
CA ILE A 77 12.20 -1.09 -15.24
C ILE A 77 12.39 -1.61 -13.82
N TYR A 78 12.45 -0.70 -12.86
CA TYR A 78 12.68 -1.09 -11.48
C TYR A 78 11.40 -1.64 -10.82
N ILE A 79 11.58 -2.70 -10.03
CA ILE A 79 10.60 -3.27 -9.10
C ILE A 79 11.22 -3.37 -7.71
N GLY A 80 10.40 -3.49 -6.67
CA GLY A 80 10.82 -3.54 -5.28
C GLY A 80 10.19 -2.44 -4.44
N LEU A 81 10.73 -2.25 -3.23
CA LEU A 81 10.32 -1.16 -2.34
C LEU A 81 11.01 0.15 -2.77
N PHE A 82 10.23 1.12 -3.24
CA PHE A 82 10.75 2.43 -3.65
C PHE A 82 10.94 3.36 -2.47
N ILE A 83 9.92 3.47 -1.63
CA ILE A 83 9.93 4.39 -0.49
C ILE A 83 9.04 3.89 0.64
N THR A 84 9.50 4.12 1.86
CA THR A 84 8.74 3.93 3.10
C THR A 84 9.03 5.10 4.04
N ASN A 85 8.05 5.46 4.87
CA ASN A 85 8.23 6.46 5.93
C ASN A 85 7.43 6.03 7.17
N ASP A 86 7.61 6.75 8.26
CA ASP A 86 7.01 6.50 9.58
C ASP A 86 5.96 7.55 9.97
N ARG A 87 5.34 8.19 8.97
CA ARG A 87 4.29 9.19 9.24
C ARG A 87 3.12 8.53 9.97
N PRO A 88 2.50 9.22 10.95
CA PRO A 88 1.33 8.69 11.65
C PRO A 88 0.22 8.31 10.67
N SER A 89 -0.36 7.11 10.86
CA SER A 89 -1.55 6.69 10.15
C SER A 89 -2.76 7.53 10.60
N LEU A 90 -3.79 7.60 9.75
CA LEU A 90 -5.01 8.35 10.07
C LEU A 90 -5.63 7.87 11.40
N ASP A 91 -5.71 6.56 11.59
CA ASP A 91 -6.26 5.95 12.80
C ASP A 91 -5.41 6.22 14.04
N SER A 92 -4.08 6.28 13.92
CA SER A 92 -3.19 6.59 15.05
C SER A 92 -3.36 8.02 15.58
N MET A 93 -3.80 8.95 14.71
CA MET A 93 -4.07 10.34 15.06
C MET A 93 -5.43 10.53 15.75
N GLU A 94 -6.34 9.56 15.64
CA GLU A 94 -7.66 9.63 16.26
C GLU A 94 -7.61 9.12 17.70
N MET A 95 -7.55 10.05 18.66
CA MET A 95 -7.46 9.73 20.10
C MET A 95 -8.55 8.75 20.57
N VAL A 96 -9.76 8.85 20.01
CA VAL A 96 -10.86 7.94 20.37
C VAL A 96 -10.56 6.48 20.03
N LEU A 97 -9.67 6.22 19.07
CA LEU A 97 -9.30 4.88 18.64
C LEU A 97 -8.14 4.28 19.45
N GLN A 98 -7.44 5.08 20.27
CA GLN A 98 -6.25 4.62 21.01
C GLN A 98 -6.59 3.61 22.11
N ASP A 99 -7.75 3.75 22.75
CA ASP A 99 -8.16 2.94 23.90
C ASP A 99 -9.42 2.11 23.63
N GLY A 100 -9.48 0.90 24.18
CA GLY A 100 -10.67 0.03 24.14
C GLY A 100 -10.77 -0.82 22.86
N PRO A 101 -11.81 -1.67 22.75
CA PRO A 101 -11.95 -2.57 21.61
C PRO A 101 -12.27 -1.79 20.31
N PRO A 102 -12.16 -2.42 19.13
CA PRO A 102 -12.58 -1.79 17.87
C PRO A 102 -13.98 -1.17 17.98
N LEU A 103 -14.21 -0.02 17.34
CA LEU A 103 -15.48 0.73 17.45
C LEU A 103 -16.72 -0.15 17.26
N ALA A 104 -16.67 -1.10 16.31
CA ALA A 104 -17.76 -2.04 16.04
C ALA A 104 -18.12 -2.97 17.20
N ARG A 105 -17.27 -3.08 18.22
CA ARG A 105 -17.46 -3.90 19.43
C ARG A 105 -17.63 -3.06 20.68
N ARG A 106 -17.63 -1.72 20.59
CA ARG A 106 -17.88 -0.85 21.74
C ARG A 106 -19.37 -0.78 22.02
N GLU A 107 -19.72 -0.77 23.30
CA GLU A 107 -21.07 -0.43 23.71
C GLU A 107 -21.34 1.04 23.36
N LEU A 108 -22.53 1.34 22.84
CA LEU A 108 -22.91 2.70 22.44
C LEU A 108 -22.90 3.71 23.61
N GLY A 109 -22.93 3.23 24.86
CA GLY A 109 -22.92 4.07 26.05
C GLY A 109 -24.14 5.00 26.18
N LEU A 110 -25.15 4.85 25.31
CA LEU A 110 -26.35 5.68 25.28
C LEU A 110 -27.50 5.00 26.02
N SER A 111 -28.04 5.68 27.03
CA SER A 111 -29.30 5.28 27.64
C SER A 111 -30.47 5.50 26.67
N LYS A 112 -31.59 4.77 26.88
CA LYS A 112 -32.81 4.97 26.10
C LYS A 112 -33.33 6.41 26.15
N GLU A 113 -33.17 7.09 27.29
CA GLU A 113 -33.57 8.50 27.45
C GLU A 113 -32.68 9.44 26.65
N GLN A 114 -31.36 9.24 26.69
CA GLN A 114 -30.42 10.00 25.87
C GLN A 114 -30.71 9.83 24.37
N GLY A 115 -30.99 8.60 23.95
CA GLY A 115 -31.39 8.30 22.57
C GLY A 115 -32.67 9.03 22.16
N LYS A 116 -33.73 8.99 22.98
CA LYS A 116 -34.98 9.71 22.71
C LYS A 116 -34.78 11.23 22.60
N LYS A 117 -33.94 11.82 23.46
CA LYS A 117 -33.64 13.26 23.45
C LYS A 117 -32.90 13.70 22.18
N LEU A 118 -31.99 12.86 21.67
CA LEU A 118 -31.27 13.13 20.42
C LEU A 118 -32.22 13.08 19.20
N ILE A 119 -33.06 12.04 19.11
CA ILE A 119 -34.04 11.89 18.03
C ILE A 119 -35.01 13.07 18.01
N GLY A 120 -35.51 13.49 19.18
CA GLY A 120 -36.43 14.63 19.29
C GLY A 120 -35.81 16.00 18.95
N ARG A 121 -34.48 16.10 18.78
CA ARG A 121 -33.81 17.33 18.30
C ARG A 121 -33.57 17.33 16.79
N MET A 122 -33.70 16.17 16.14
CA MET A 122 -33.53 16.01 14.69
C MET A 122 -34.84 16.17 13.92
N MET A 123 -35.98 16.08 14.62
CA MET A 123 -37.32 16.45 14.14
C MET A 123 -37.63 17.89 14.54
#